data_AF-A0A434WAK9-F1
#
_entry.id   AF-A0A434WAK9-F1
#
_cell.length_a   1.000
_cell.length_b   1.000
_cell.length_c   1.000
_cell.angle_alpha   90.00
_cell.angle_beta   90.00
_cell.angle_gamma   90.00
#
_symmetry.space_group_name_H-M   'P 1'
#
loop_
_entity.id
_entity.type
_entity.pdbx_description
1 polymer ?
#
loop_
_entity_poly.entity_id
_entity_poly.type
_entity_poly.pdbx_seq_one_letter_code
_entity_poly.pdbx_strand_id
1 'polypeptide(L)'
;MRGINRLISFAFLAAASGFSASAQAAPVEYVKVCSLYGAQYYYSPGTDTCINANTGETKRRVDDGEGGFTTVTGKTALASKVDDIDGRVQRAFEGASVASALISPDLMQGEHFGVRVNWGNAGQSNAMGVTGAAVLGEGFFPGGKGRLAGAAGVAFSGKTVGGNAGLQLTW
;
A
#
# COMPACT_ATOMS: atom_id res chain seq x y z
N MET A 1 -65.46 -47.63 9.58
CA MET A 1 -65.37 -48.18 10.95
C MET A 1 -63.94 -48.65 11.19
N ARG A 2 -63.35 -48.25 12.33
CA ARG A 2 -62.03 -48.67 12.84
C ARG A 2 -61.96 -50.18 13.02
N GLY A 3 -60.79 -50.77 12.80
CA GLY A 3 -60.48 -52.15 13.17
C GLY A 3 -58.97 -52.37 13.29
N ILE A 4 -58.43 -52.05 14.46
CA ILE A 4 -57.05 -52.28 14.90
C ILE A 4 -56.88 -53.75 15.31
N ASN A 5 -55.75 -54.38 14.98
CA ASN A 5 -55.05 -55.41 15.79
C ASN A 5 -53.72 -55.78 15.09
N ARG A 6 -52.53 -55.33 15.52
CA ARG A 6 -51.69 -55.72 16.68
C ARG A 6 -51.25 -57.20 16.71
N LEU A 7 -49.94 -57.39 16.98
CA LEU A 7 -49.14 -58.59 17.33
C LEU A 7 -48.28 -59.14 16.17
N ILE A 8 -47.03 -58.68 16.01
CA ILE A 8 -45.77 -59.13 16.66
C ILE A 8 -45.44 -60.60 16.37
N SER A 9 -44.37 -60.85 15.59
CA SER A 9 -43.40 -61.91 15.87
C SER A 9 -42.06 -61.64 15.16
N PHE A 10 -41.00 -61.65 15.97
CA PHE A 10 -39.59 -61.48 15.65
C PHE A 10 -39.01 -62.72 14.97
N ALA A 11 -38.13 -62.54 13.98
CA ALA A 11 -36.99 -63.44 13.75
C ALA A 11 -35.86 -62.68 13.02
N PHE A 12 -34.80 -62.42 13.78
CA PHE A 12 -33.49 -61.92 13.37
C PHE A 12 -32.79 -62.88 12.39
N LEU A 13 -32.06 -62.34 11.41
CA LEU A 13 -30.67 -62.75 11.14
C LEU A 13 -29.95 -61.72 10.26
N ALA A 14 -28.78 -61.34 10.75
CA ALA A 14 -27.94 -60.24 10.31
C ALA A 14 -27.03 -60.61 9.12
N ALA A 15 -26.73 -59.62 8.29
CA ALA A 15 -25.44 -59.49 7.63
C ALA A 15 -25.11 -57.99 7.47
N ALA A 16 -24.31 -57.49 8.41
CA ALA A 16 -23.41 -56.37 8.20
C ALA A 16 -22.50 -56.69 6.99
N SER A 17 -21.86 -55.80 6.25
CA SER A 17 -21.31 -54.47 6.48
C SER A 17 -20.62 -54.11 5.16
N GLY A 18 -20.59 -52.85 4.75
CA GLY A 18 -19.71 -52.48 3.64
C GLY A 18 -19.98 -51.18 2.90
N PHE A 19 -20.76 -50.25 3.46
CA PHE A 19 -20.47 -48.86 3.12
C PHE A 19 -19.18 -48.52 3.85
N SER A 20 -18.07 -48.55 3.11
CA SER A 20 -16.82 -47.92 3.53
C SER A 20 -17.20 -46.53 3.97
N ALA A 21 -17.26 -46.32 5.29
CA ALA A 21 -17.29 -44.99 5.85
C ALA A 21 -16.06 -44.32 5.26
N SER A 22 -16.28 -43.42 4.30
CA SER A 22 -15.30 -42.40 3.98
C SER A 22 -14.89 -41.88 5.34
N ALA A 23 -13.65 -42.14 5.77
CA ALA A 23 -13.13 -41.52 6.97
C ALA A 23 -13.33 -40.03 6.75
N GLN A 24 -14.39 -39.47 7.36
CA GLN A 24 -14.54 -38.04 7.44
C GLN A 24 -13.41 -37.66 8.38
N ALA A 25 -12.25 -37.39 7.79
CA ALA A 25 -11.17 -36.72 8.49
C ALA A 25 -11.81 -35.50 9.11
N ALA A 26 -11.91 -35.49 10.45
CA ALA A 26 -12.38 -34.32 11.17
C ALA A 26 -11.60 -33.13 10.62
N PRO A 27 -12.26 -31.99 10.32
CA PRO A 27 -11.55 -30.82 9.85
C PRO A 27 -10.53 -30.49 10.92
N VAL A 28 -9.26 -30.79 10.65
CA VAL A 28 -8.18 -30.45 11.56
C VAL A 28 -8.14 -28.93 11.52
N GLU A 29 -8.55 -28.32 12.63
CA GLU A 29 -8.46 -26.88 12.80
C GLU A 29 -6.98 -26.54 12.98
N TYR A 30 -6.27 -26.46 11.85
CA TYR A 30 -4.83 -26.15 11.80
C TYR A 30 -4.51 -24.77 12.35
N VAL A 31 -5.52 -23.93 12.54
CA VAL A 31 -5.39 -22.54 12.91
C VAL A 31 -6.14 -22.31 14.22
N LYS A 32 -5.43 -22.45 15.35
CA LYS A 32 -6.02 -22.19 16.67
C LYS A 32 -6.41 -20.72 16.77
N VAL A 33 -7.66 -20.44 17.12
CA VAL A 33 -8.13 -19.07 17.36
C VAL A 33 -7.43 -18.48 18.59
N CYS A 34 -6.86 -17.29 18.46
CA CYS A 34 -6.30 -16.54 19.58
C CYS A 34 -7.34 -15.57 20.14
N SER A 35 -8.07 -16.02 21.17
CA SER A 35 -9.10 -15.20 21.83
C SER A 35 -8.55 -14.07 22.71
N LEU A 36 -7.25 -14.07 23.02
CA LEU A 36 -6.61 -13.08 23.90
C LEU A 36 -6.66 -11.64 23.37
N TYR A 37 -6.69 -11.46 22.05
CA TYR A 37 -6.55 -10.15 21.40
C TYR A 37 -7.76 -9.74 20.55
N GLY A 38 -8.83 -10.53 20.54
CA GLY A 38 -10.08 -10.24 19.84
C GLY A 38 -10.32 -11.11 18.60
N ALA A 39 -11.37 -10.77 17.84
CA ALA A 39 -11.75 -11.51 16.64
C ALA A 39 -10.68 -11.42 15.54
N GLN A 40 -10.63 -12.44 14.66
CA GLN A 40 -9.71 -12.53 13.52
C GLN A 40 -8.22 -12.74 13.85
N TYR A 41 -7.90 -13.02 15.13
CA TYR A 41 -6.57 -13.43 15.54
C TYR A 41 -6.44 -14.95 15.61
N TYR A 42 -5.32 -15.44 15.10
CA TYR A 42 -4.99 -16.86 14.98
C TYR A 42 -3.57 -17.10 15.49
N TYR A 43 -3.34 -18.22 16.18
CA TYR A 43 -1.99 -18.57 16.63
C TYR A 43 -1.12 -19.01 15.46
N SER A 44 0.10 -18.47 15.42
CA SER A 44 1.16 -18.98 14.56
C SER A 44 1.55 -20.39 15.03
N PRO A 45 1.54 -21.41 14.15
CA PRO A 45 1.87 -22.78 14.51
C PRO A 45 3.19 -22.89 15.27
N GLY A 46 3.18 -23.54 16.43
CA GLY A 46 4.37 -23.76 17.25
C GLY A 46 4.81 -22.58 18.12
N THR A 47 4.05 -21.47 18.20
CA THR A 47 4.37 -20.32 19.06
C THR A 47 3.13 -19.67 19.68
N ASP A 48 3.30 -18.89 20.74
CA ASP A 48 2.23 -18.08 21.35
C ASP A 48 2.04 -16.70 20.67
N THR A 49 2.47 -16.59 19.41
CA THR A 49 2.28 -15.37 18.61
C THR A 49 0.91 -15.39 17.94
N CYS A 50 0.09 -14.38 18.19
CA CYS A 50 -1.21 -14.21 17.56
C CYS A 50 -1.09 -13.32 16.32
N ILE A 51 -1.63 -13.77 15.18
CA ILE A 51 -1.60 -13.08 13.89
C ILE A 51 -3.04 -12.70 13.50
N ASN A 52 -3.27 -11.45 13.13
CA ASN A 52 -4.54 -11.02 12.54
C ASN A 52 -4.58 -11.38 11.05
N ALA A 53 -5.56 -12.18 10.62
CA ALA A 53 -5.65 -12.62 9.22
C ALA A 53 -5.97 -11.49 8.23
N ASN A 54 -6.61 -10.41 8.68
CA ASN A 54 -7.01 -9.29 7.81
C ASN A 54 -5.94 -8.21 7.70
N THR A 55 -5.29 -7.87 8.82
CA THR A 55 -4.29 -6.79 8.87
C THR A 55 -2.85 -7.30 8.84
N GLY A 56 -2.63 -8.59 9.07
CA GLY A 56 -1.30 -9.18 9.17
C GLY A 56 -0.49 -8.70 10.38
N GLU A 57 -1.15 -8.07 11.37
CA GLU A 57 -0.54 -7.67 12.63
C GLU A 57 -0.23 -8.90 13.50
N THR A 58 0.91 -8.88 14.17
CA THR A 58 1.32 -9.90 15.12
C THR A 58 1.35 -9.34 16.53
N LYS A 59 0.83 -10.10 17.49
CA LYS A 59 0.83 -9.75 18.92
C LYS A 59 1.38 -10.93 19.70
N ARG A 60 2.35 -10.69 20.57
CA ARG A 60 2.94 -11.72 21.43
C ARG A 60 3.08 -11.17 22.84
N ARG A 61 2.63 -11.93 23.84
CA ARG A 61 2.96 -11.63 25.23
C ARG A 61 4.42 -11.99 25.50
N VAL A 62 5.13 -11.08 26.13
CA VAL A 62 6.49 -11.27 26.62
C VAL A 62 6.54 -10.83 28.07
N ASP A 63 7.32 -11.55 28.88
CA ASP A 63 7.63 -11.12 30.23
C ASP A 63 8.57 -9.92 30.17
N ASP A 64 8.22 -8.85 30.89
CA ASP A 64 8.97 -7.59 30.91
C ASP A 64 10.16 -7.62 31.89
N GLY A 65 10.50 -8.80 32.43
CA GLY A 65 11.57 -8.98 33.42
C GLY A 65 11.26 -8.42 34.82
N GLU A 66 10.23 -7.60 34.97
CA GLU A 66 9.85 -6.90 36.22
C GLU A 66 8.59 -7.46 36.88
N GLY A 67 8.21 -8.71 36.53
CA GLY A 67 7.02 -9.39 37.04
C GLY A 67 5.71 -9.02 36.34
N GLY A 68 5.78 -8.29 35.23
CA GLY A 68 4.64 -7.95 34.37
C GLY A 68 4.72 -8.58 32.98
N PHE A 69 3.57 -8.69 32.31
CA PHE A 69 3.47 -9.10 30.90
C PHE A 69 3.27 -7.88 30.01
N THR A 70 4.12 -7.69 29.01
CA THR A 70 3.92 -6.70 27.95
C THR A 70 3.53 -7.39 26.64
N THR A 71 2.82 -6.69 25.76
CA THR A 71 2.46 -7.21 24.42
C THR A 71 3.33 -6.54 23.37
N VAL A 72 4.20 -7.31 22.74
CA VAL A 72 4.94 -6.86 21.56
C VAL A 72 4.00 -6.94 20.36
N THR A 73 3.70 -5.78 19.79
CA THR A 73 2.92 -5.67 18.56
C THR A 73 3.88 -5.46 17.40
N GLY A 74 3.74 -6.28 16.35
CA GLY A 74 4.49 -6.19 15.11
C GLY A 74 3.60 -6.46 13.91
N LYS A 75 4.22 -6.66 12.76
CA LYS A 75 3.56 -7.10 11.53
C LYS A 75 4.25 -8.36 11.01
N THR A 76 3.51 -9.17 10.28
CA THR A 76 4.11 -10.28 9.52
C THR A 76 5.06 -9.72 8.46
N ALA A 77 6.03 -10.54 8.02
CA ALA A 77 6.98 -10.14 6.99
C ALA A 77 6.27 -9.71 5.69
N LEU A 78 5.16 -10.38 5.34
CA LEU A 78 4.35 -10.00 4.18
C LEU A 78 3.64 -8.66 4.39
N ALA A 79 2.95 -8.45 5.51
CA ALA A 79 2.26 -7.19 5.79
C ALA A 79 3.23 -6.00 5.80
N SER A 80 4.39 -6.15 6.44
CA SER A 80 5.43 -5.12 6.43
C SER A 80 5.96 -4.83 5.02
N LYS A 81 6.02 -5.84 4.14
CA LYS A 81 6.48 -5.67 2.76
C LYS A 81 5.43 -4.98 1.89
N VAL A 82 4.14 -5.30 2.08
CA VAL A 82 3.03 -4.64 1.39
C VAL A 82 2.96 -3.17 1.80
N ASP A 83 3.07 -2.85 3.10
CA ASP A 83 3.13 -1.46 3.57
C ASP A 83 4.30 -0.68 2.96
N ASP A 84 5.47 -1.32 2.83
CA ASP A 84 6.62 -0.70 2.15
C ASP A 84 6.32 -0.43 0.68
N ILE A 85 5.70 -1.37 -0.03
CA ILE A 85 5.31 -1.21 -1.44
C ILE A 85 4.31 -0.07 -1.58
N ASP A 86 3.26 -0.03 -0.77
CA ASP A 86 2.26 1.04 -0.80
C ASP A 86 2.91 2.40 -0.51
N GLY A 87 3.81 2.46 0.48
CA GLY A 87 4.57 3.66 0.77
C GLY A 87 5.46 4.10 -0.39
N ARG A 88 6.09 3.16 -1.11
CA ARG A 88 6.92 3.46 -2.30
C ARG A 88 6.07 3.93 -3.47
N VAL A 89 4.91 3.32 -3.70
CA VAL A 89 3.95 3.72 -4.73
C VAL A 89 3.42 5.13 -4.45
N GLN A 90 3.03 5.41 -3.20
CA GLN A 90 2.57 6.74 -2.80
C GLN A 90 3.66 7.80 -3.00
N ARG A 91 4.91 7.53 -2.61
CA ARG A 91 6.05 8.43 -2.86
C ARG A 91 6.29 8.64 -4.35
N ALA A 92 6.12 7.61 -5.18
CA ALA A 92 6.23 7.74 -6.63
C ALA A 92 5.16 8.66 -7.21
N PHE A 93 3.90 8.54 -6.75
CA PHE A 93 2.82 9.46 -7.14
C PHE A 93 3.07 10.90 -6.67
N GLU A 94 3.54 11.10 -5.44
CA GLU A 94 3.93 12.44 -4.97
C GLU A 94 5.03 13.05 -5.85
N GLY A 95 6.09 12.30 -6.16
CA GLY A 95 7.16 12.75 -7.05
C GLY A 95 6.68 13.06 -8.47
N ALA A 96 5.80 12.23 -9.03
CA ALA A 96 5.24 12.46 -10.36
C ALA A 96 4.34 13.71 -10.40
N SER A 97 3.50 13.92 -9.39
CA SER A 97 2.66 15.12 -9.29
C SER A 97 3.51 16.39 -9.20
N VAL A 98 4.58 16.37 -8.39
CA VAL A 98 5.56 17.46 -8.28
C VAL A 98 6.21 17.75 -9.63
N ALA A 99 6.67 16.73 -10.35
CA ALA A 99 7.26 16.90 -11.68
C ALA A 99 6.29 17.56 -12.66
N SER A 100 5.00 17.17 -12.65
CA SER A 100 3.98 17.79 -13.51
C SER A 100 3.66 19.25 -13.15
N ALA A 101 3.93 19.68 -11.92
CA ALA A 101 3.77 21.06 -11.47
C ALA A 101 5.00 21.96 -11.73
N LEU A 102 6.08 21.41 -12.32
CA LEU A 102 7.35 22.12 -12.53
C LEU A 102 7.53 22.61 -13.98
N ILE A 103 6.45 22.90 -14.69
CA ILE A 103 6.51 23.43 -16.06
C ILE A 103 7.03 24.88 -16.03
N SER A 104 8.18 25.12 -16.65
CA SER A 104 8.79 26.45 -16.74
C SER A 104 7.97 27.42 -17.59
N PRO A 105 8.09 28.74 -17.36
CA PRO A 105 7.62 29.76 -18.28
C PRO A 105 8.26 29.62 -19.66
N ASP A 106 7.45 29.83 -20.69
CA ASP A 106 7.95 30.04 -22.05
C ASP A 106 8.10 31.55 -22.22
N LEU A 107 9.27 31.99 -22.67
CA LEU A 107 9.59 33.41 -22.82
C LEU A 107 9.51 33.78 -24.30
N MET A 108 8.56 34.63 -24.67
CA MET A 108 8.43 35.13 -26.03
C MET A 108 9.44 36.26 -26.32
N GLN A 109 9.51 36.73 -27.57
CA GLN A 109 10.39 37.83 -27.95
C GLN A 109 10.11 39.09 -27.11
N GLY A 110 11.16 39.65 -26.52
CA GLY A 110 11.10 40.85 -25.66
C GLY A 110 10.85 40.58 -24.17
N GLU A 111 10.55 39.34 -23.77
CA GLU A 111 10.41 38.98 -22.36
C GLU A 111 11.77 38.59 -21.76
N HIS A 112 12.17 39.27 -20.68
CA HIS A 112 13.43 39.00 -19.99
C HIS A 112 13.27 38.07 -18.78
N PHE A 113 12.07 37.98 -18.22
CA PHE A 113 11.75 37.07 -17.12
C PHE A 113 10.28 36.64 -17.18
N GLY A 114 9.97 35.49 -16.61
CA GLY A 114 8.62 34.95 -16.49
C GLY A 114 8.48 34.15 -15.21
N VAL A 115 7.26 34.09 -14.68
CA VAL A 115 6.89 33.25 -13.53
C VAL A 115 5.62 32.49 -13.89
N ARG A 116 5.56 31.20 -13.56
CA ARG A 116 4.38 30.35 -13.72
C ARG A 116 4.05 29.68 -12.40
N VAL A 117 2.76 29.59 -12.12
CA VAL A 117 2.20 28.78 -11.05
C VAL A 117 1.46 27.63 -11.71
N ASN A 118 1.79 26.40 -11.34
CA ASN A 118 1.20 25.22 -11.93
C ASN A 118 0.61 24.33 -10.85
N TRP A 119 -0.43 23.59 -11.23
CA TRP A 119 -0.96 22.48 -10.47
C TRP A 119 -0.73 21.18 -11.24
N GLY A 120 -0.26 20.17 -10.53
CA GLY A 120 0.06 18.86 -11.07
C GLY A 120 -0.66 17.75 -10.31
N ASN A 121 -1.08 16.70 -11.01
CA ASN A 121 -1.77 15.56 -10.43
C ASN A 121 -1.13 14.24 -10.89
N ALA A 122 -1.00 13.29 -9.97
CA ALA A 122 -0.64 11.91 -10.29
C ALA A 122 -1.28 10.94 -9.28
N GLY A 123 -2.10 10.02 -9.77
CA GLY A 123 -2.79 9.04 -8.93
C GLY A 123 -3.71 9.73 -7.90
N GLN A 124 -3.42 9.55 -6.61
CA GLN A 124 -4.12 10.21 -5.50
C GLN A 124 -3.38 11.44 -4.96
N SER A 125 -2.27 11.84 -5.57
CA SER A 125 -1.42 12.95 -5.12
C SER A 125 -1.58 14.18 -6.00
N ASN A 126 -1.52 15.35 -5.38
CA ASN A 126 -1.64 16.65 -6.03
C ASN A 126 -0.49 17.55 -5.59
N ALA A 127 0.09 18.28 -6.54
CA ALA A 127 1.18 19.21 -6.28
C ALA A 127 0.86 20.62 -6.77
N MET A 128 1.44 21.60 -6.08
CA MET A 128 1.47 22.99 -6.51
C MET A 128 2.92 23.41 -6.69
N GLY A 129 3.21 24.09 -7.80
CA GLY A 129 4.56 24.49 -8.16
C GLY A 129 4.64 25.93 -8.61
N VAL A 130 5.78 26.56 -8.34
CA VAL A 130 6.15 27.87 -8.86
C VAL A 130 7.45 27.72 -9.61
N THR A 131 7.45 28.15 -10.86
CA THR A 131 8.61 28.10 -11.76
C THR A 131 8.90 29.52 -12.27
N GLY A 132 10.17 29.85 -12.36
CA GLY A 132 10.66 31.10 -12.94
C GLY A 132 11.59 30.81 -14.11
N ALA A 133 11.60 31.69 -15.09
CA ALA A 133 12.56 31.68 -16.18
C ALA A 133 13.08 33.09 -16.45
N ALA A 134 14.33 33.21 -16.90
CA ALA A 134 14.94 34.47 -17.26
C ALA A 134 15.92 34.30 -18.43
N VAL A 135 16.05 35.33 -19.26
CA VAL A 135 17.08 35.41 -20.30
C VAL A 135 18.41 35.75 -19.65
N LEU A 136 19.40 34.87 -19.81
CA LEU A 136 20.73 35.01 -19.23
C LEU A 136 21.72 35.69 -20.19
N GLY A 137 21.46 35.63 -21.50
CA GLY A 137 22.29 36.29 -22.50
C GLY A 137 21.75 36.13 -23.92
N GLU A 138 22.12 37.07 -24.78
CA GLU A 138 21.75 37.12 -26.19
C GLU A 138 22.99 37.40 -27.05
N GLY A 139 22.99 36.95 -28.30
CA GLY A 139 24.03 37.28 -29.28
C GLY A 139 25.37 36.55 -29.12
N PHE A 140 25.37 35.33 -28.57
CA PHE A 140 26.59 34.53 -28.36
C PHE A 140 27.07 33.74 -29.59
N PHE A 141 26.33 33.73 -30.71
CA PHE A 141 26.77 33.13 -31.96
C PHE A 141 27.25 34.16 -33.00
N PRO A 142 28.15 33.76 -33.93
CA PRO A 142 28.56 34.60 -35.06
C PRO A 142 27.34 35.10 -35.85
N GLY A 143 27.22 36.42 -36.01
CA GLY A 143 26.07 37.06 -36.65
C GLY A 143 24.99 37.59 -35.69
N GLY A 144 25.26 37.66 -34.38
CA GLY A 144 24.37 38.29 -33.40
C GLY A 144 23.11 37.49 -33.08
N LYS A 145 23.07 36.22 -33.49
CA LYS A 145 21.98 35.29 -33.21
C LYS A 145 22.26 34.51 -31.93
N GLY A 146 21.22 33.94 -31.33
CA GLY A 146 21.33 33.14 -30.13
C GLY A 146 20.69 33.80 -28.91
N ARG A 147 19.87 33.03 -28.18
CA ARG A 147 19.31 33.40 -26.87
C ARG A 147 19.47 32.24 -25.88
N LEU A 148 20.01 32.55 -24.72
CA LEU A 148 20.23 31.64 -23.60
C LEU A 148 19.24 32.04 -22.50
N ALA A 149 18.31 31.16 -22.18
CA ALA A 149 17.41 31.31 -21.06
C ALA A 149 17.72 30.28 -19.99
N GLY A 150 17.55 30.64 -18.73
CA GLY A 150 17.57 29.72 -17.59
C GLY A 150 16.19 29.65 -16.97
N ALA A 151 15.81 28.47 -16.50
CA ALA A 151 14.58 28.27 -15.75
C ALA A 151 14.84 27.43 -14.50
N ALA A 152 14.10 27.70 -13.43
CA ALA A 152 14.12 26.89 -12.23
C ALA A 152 12.77 26.99 -11.52
N GLY A 153 12.40 25.95 -10.78
CA GLY A 153 11.17 25.95 -10.02
C GLY A 153 11.18 24.97 -8.87
N VAL A 154 10.21 25.15 -7.99
CA VAL A 154 9.95 24.31 -6.83
C VAL A 154 8.48 23.96 -6.77
N ALA A 155 8.17 22.72 -6.39
CA ALA A 155 6.81 22.24 -6.24
C ALA A 155 6.68 21.31 -5.03
N PHE A 156 5.47 21.27 -4.49
CA PHE A 156 5.16 20.63 -3.22
C PHE A 156 3.93 19.74 -3.38
N SER A 157 4.03 18.48 -2.92
CA SER A 157 2.93 17.52 -2.78
C SER A 157 2.95 16.94 -1.37
N GLY A 158 2.05 17.41 -0.50
CA GLY A 158 2.03 17.00 0.90
C GLY A 158 3.34 17.38 1.63
N LYS A 159 4.11 16.38 2.08
CA LYS A 159 5.43 16.58 2.71
C LYS A 159 6.59 16.50 1.72
N THR A 160 6.32 16.11 0.48
CA THR A 160 7.33 15.92 -0.56
C THR A 160 7.55 17.22 -1.32
N VAL A 161 8.81 17.63 -1.43
CA VAL A 161 9.26 18.78 -2.21
C VAL A 161 10.14 18.29 -3.35
N GLY A 162 10.00 18.90 -4.52
CA GLY A 162 10.93 18.72 -5.62
C GLY A 162 11.11 20.02 -6.37
N GLY A 163 12.12 20.05 -7.22
CA GLY A 163 12.42 21.21 -8.05
C GLY A 163 13.11 20.79 -9.32
N ASN A 164 13.15 21.73 -10.27
CA ASN A 164 13.92 21.59 -11.49
C ASN A 164 14.76 22.86 -11.70
N ALA A 165 15.82 22.69 -12.48
CA ALA A 165 16.59 23.78 -13.04
C ALA A 165 17.06 23.35 -14.43
N GLY A 166 17.09 24.27 -15.38
CA GLY A 166 17.45 23.99 -16.76
C GLY A 166 17.92 25.24 -17.49
N LEU A 167 18.65 25.01 -18.57
CA LEU A 167 19.07 26.04 -19.52
C LEU A 167 18.48 25.71 -20.89
N GLN A 168 18.06 26.72 -21.61
CA GLN A 168 17.51 26.63 -22.95
C GLN A 168 18.35 27.51 -23.88
N LEU A 169 18.95 26.89 -24.89
CA LEU A 169 19.68 27.54 -25.96
C LEU A 169 18.80 27.55 -27.21
N THR A 170 18.59 28.72 -27.80
CA THR A 170 17.84 28.91 -29.05
C THR A 170 18.69 29.73 -30.02
N TRP A 171 18.62 29.48 -31.34
CA TRP A 171 19.44 30.13 -32.37
C TRP A 171 18.67 30.40 -33.66
#